data_AF-H6V5X7-F1
#
_entry.id   AF-H6V5X7-F1
#
_cell.length_a   1.000
_cell.length_b   1.000
_cell.length_c   1.000
_cell.angle_alpha   90.00
_cell.angle_beta   90.00
_cell.angle_gamma   90.00
#
_symmetry.space_group_name_H-M   'P 1'
#
loop_
_entity.id
_entity.type
_entity.pdbx_description
1 polymer ?
#
loop_
_entity_poly.entity_id
_entity_poly.type
_entity_poly.pdbx_seq_one_letter_code
_entity_poly.pdbx_strand_id
1 'polypeptide(L)'
;RAVKRNVKAHKDLEEEYLLALIVGKYYKDDAECKKKLEEYCQGLKSASLKENEIHEKLGDLCDNKKRDKKCQSLQVKVTEKCTSFQQKLKTVLADPSDDNCKESERQCLFL
;
A
#
# COMPACT_ATOMS: atom_id res chain seq x y z
N ARG A 1 4.43 22.43 13.87
CA ARG A 1 4.62 22.67 12.42
C ARG A 1 3.57 21.87 11.68
N ALA A 2 2.62 22.50 11.00
CA ALA A 2 1.65 21.77 10.17
C ALA A 2 2.38 21.17 8.97
N VAL A 3 2.39 19.84 8.86
CA VAL A 3 2.95 19.15 7.70
C VAL A 3 2.03 19.46 6.52
N LYS A 4 2.45 20.36 5.64
CA LYS A 4 1.78 20.59 4.35
C LYS A 4 1.88 19.29 3.55
N ARG A 5 0.84 18.46 3.61
CA ARG A 5 0.72 17.26 2.78
C ARG A 5 0.69 17.74 1.33
N ASN A 6 1.70 17.36 0.58
CA ASN A 6 1.82 17.71 -0.84
C ASN A 6 0.78 16.89 -1.61
N VAL A 7 -0.39 17.49 -1.88
CA VAL A 7 -1.54 16.85 -2.54
C VAL A 7 -1.22 16.35 -3.96
N LYS A 8 -0.10 16.80 -4.55
CA LYS A 8 0.38 16.36 -5.86
C LYS A 8 0.83 14.89 -5.88
N ALA A 9 1.14 14.29 -4.73
CA ALA A 9 1.61 12.90 -4.65
C ALA A 9 0.52 11.85 -4.93
N HIS A 10 -0.78 12.19 -4.87
CA HIS A 10 -1.85 11.18 -4.96
C HIS A 10 -2.13 10.67 -6.38
N LYS A 11 -1.86 11.45 -7.45
CA LYS A 11 -2.11 10.99 -8.84
C LYS A 11 -1.22 9.82 -9.28
N ASP A 12 -0.06 9.68 -8.66
CA ASP A 12 0.93 8.64 -9.01
C ASP A 12 0.90 7.41 -8.09
N LEU A 13 0.02 7.39 -7.07
CA LEU A 13 -0.04 6.27 -6.13
C LEU A 13 -0.44 4.99 -6.86
N GLU A 14 0.45 4.01 -6.92
CA GLU A 14 0.16 2.69 -7.48
C GLU A 14 -0.93 1.98 -6.66
N GLU A 15 -1.76 1.15 -7.31
CA GLU A 15 -2.84 0.41 -6.64
C GLU A 15 -2.32 -0.39 -5.44
N GLU A 16 -1.18 -1.06 -5.61
CA GLU A 16 -0.51 -1.84 -4.56
C GLU A 16 -0.15 -1.03 -3.31
N TYR A 17 0.15 0.28 -3.46
CA TYR A 17 0.43 1.14 -2.31
C TYR A 17 -0.84 1.36 -1.49
N LEU A 18 -1.96 1.61 -2.18
CA LEU A 18 -3.27 1.79 -1.53
C LEU A 18 -3.73 0.49 -0.86
N LEU A 19 -3.56 -0.64 -1.54
CA LEU A 19 -3.87 -1.96 -0.99
C LEU A 19 -2.98 -2.29 0.23
N ALA A 20 -1.68 -1.98 0.18
CA ALA A 20 -0.77 -2.18 1.29
C ALA A 20 -1.15 -1.32 2.51
N LEU A 21 -1.66 -0.11 2.30
CA LEU A 21 -2.18 0.73 3.38
C LEU A 21 -3.43 0.13 4.04
N ILE A 22 -4.31 -0.50 3.26
CA ILE A 22 -5.54 -1.13 3.75
C ILE A 22 -5.22 -2.43 4.51
N VAL A 23 -4.40 -3.29 3.92
CA VAL A 23 -4.11 -4.64 4.44
C VAL A 23 -3.02 -4.60 5.52
N GLY A 24 -2.08 -3.64 5.43
CA GLY A 24 -0.94 -3.53 6.33
C GLY A 24 -0.09 -4.80 6.33
N LYS A 25 0.36 -5.24 7.52
CA LYS A 25 1.21 -6.42 7.70
C LYS A 25 0.59 -7.75 7.26
N TYR A 26 -0.72 -7.80 7.05
CA TYR A 26 -1.44 -9.04 6.73
C TYR A 26 -1.34 -9.42 5.24
N TYR A 27 -0.63 -8.64 4.43
CA TYR A 27 -0.49 -8.87 2.98
C TYR A 27 0.18 -10.22 2.63
N LYS A 28 0.90 -10.82 3.58
CA LYS A 28 1.58 -12.12 3.41
C LYS A 28 0.65 -13.32 3.66
N ASP A 29 -0.45 -13.11 4.37
CA ASP A 29 -1.42 -14.14 4.68
C ASP A 29 -2.64 -13.93 3.79
N ASP A 30 -2.87 -14.86 2.87
CA ASP A 30 -3.93 -14.72 1.86
C ASP A 30 -5.32 -14.62 2.49
N ALA A 31 -5.58 -15.37 3.58
CA ALA A 31 -6.86 -15.37 4.26
C ALA A 31 -7.09 -14.06 5.03
N GLU A 32 -6.09 -13.60 5.79
CA GLU A 32 -6.18 -12.34 6.53
C GLU A 32 -6.17 -11.13 5.58
N CYS A 33 -5.45 -11.19 4.45
CA CYS A 33 -5.52 -10.16 3.41
C CYS A 33 -6.95 -10.01 2.88
N LYS A 34 -7.59 -11.12 2.50
CA LYS A 34 -8.97 -11.12 2.00
C LYS A 34 -9.95 -10.61 3.03
N LYS A 35 -9.79 -11.03 4.29
CA LYS A 35 -10.60 -10.58 5.41
C LYS A 35 -10.46 -9.07 5.64
N LYS A 36 -9.24 -8.52 5.60
CA LYS A 36 -8.98 -7.08 5.73
C LYS A 36 -9.62 -6.27 4.60
N LEU A 37 -9.50 -6.75 3.36
CA LEU A 37 -10.16 -6.11 2.22
C LEU A 37 -11.69 -6.19 2.32
N GLU A 38 -12.23 -7.27 2.86
CA GLU A 38 -13.67 -7.40 3.12
C GLU A 38 -14.16 -6.43 4.21
N GLU A 39 -13.47 -6.41 5.36
CA GLU A 39 -13.76 -5.47 6.46
C GLU A 39 -13.73 -4.02 5.97
N TYR A 40 -12.76 -3.69 5.11
CA TYR A 40 -12.66 -2.38 4.48
C TYR A 40 -13.88 -2.08 3.60
N CYS A 41 -14.27 -2.99 2.73
CA CYS A 41 -15.44 -2.86 1.87
C CYS A 41 -16.76 -2.77 2.65
N GLN A 42 -16.89 -3.52 3.75
CA GLN A 42 -18.03 -3.40 4.67
C GLN A 42 -18.07 -2.03 5.32
N GLY A 43 -16.92 -1.50 5.77
CA GLY A 43 -16.81 -0.15 6.30
C GLY A 43 -17.21 0.93 5.29
N LEU A 44 -16.77 0.81 4.03
CA LEU A 44 -17.20 1.70 2.95
C LEU A 44 -18.72 1.66 2.77
N LYS A 45 -19.30 0.45 2.69
CA LYS A 45 -20.74 0.27 2.55
C LYS A 45 -21.53 0.88 3.71
N SER A 46 -21.07 0.68 4.95
CA SER A 46 -21.68 1.29 6.15
C SER A 46 -21.62 2.81 6.12
N ALA A 47 -20.58 3.39 5.53
CA ALA A 47 -20.45 4.83 5.32
C ALA A 47 -21.20 5.34 4.07
N SER A 48 -21.92 4.48 3.34
CA SER A 48 -22.52 4.79 2.04
C SER A 48 -21.53 5.28 0.98
N LEU A 49 -20.27 4.84 1.07
CA LEU A 49 -19.18 5.14 0.15
C LEU A 49 -18.93 3.95 -0.80
N LYS A 50 -18.49 4.27 -2.01
CA LYS A 50 -18.00 3.30 -3.00
C LYS A 50 -16.48 3.36 -3.10
N GLU A 51 -15.86 2.24 -3.49
CA GLU A 51 -14.41 2.16 -3.65
C GLU A 51 -13.83 3.22 -4.62
N ASN A 52 -14.54 3.54 -5.70
CA ASN A 52 -14.15 4.58 -6.67
C ASN A 52 -14.09 5.98 -6.06
N GLU A 53 -14.90 6.25 -5.02
CA GLU A 53 -14.93 7.55 -4.33
C GLU A 53 -13.72 7.72 -3.41
N ILE A 54 -13.09 6.62 -2.99
CA ILE A 54 -11.83 6.66 -2.26
C ILE A 54 -10.68 6.92 -3.22
N HIS A 55 -10.58 6.12 -4.27
CA HIS A 55 -9.55 6.26 -5.30
C HIS A 55 -9.93 5.48 -6.56
N GLU A 56 -9.71 6.06 -7.75
CA GLU A 56 -10.06 5.43 -9.03
C GLU A 56 -9.44 4.03 -9.21
N LYS A 57 -8.20 3.86 -8.76
CA LYS A 57 -7.46 2.57 -8.80
C LYS A 57 -8.02 1.50 -7.86
N LEU A 58 -8.89 1.85 -6.92
CA LEU A 58 -9.56 0.88 -6.05
C LEU A 58 -10.92 0.43 -6.61
N GLY A 59 -11.33 0.90 -7.80
CA GLY A 59 -12.72 0.84 -8.22
C GLY A 59 -13.35 -0.55 -8.45
N ASP A 60 -12.57 -1.60 -8.29
CA ASP A 60 -12.97 -3.00 -8.33
C ASP A 60 -12.41 -3.80 -7.14
N LEU A 61 -12.08 -3.12 -6.04
CA LEU A 61 -11.59 -3.70 -4.80
C LEU A 61 -12.61 -4.63 -4.15
N CYS A 62 -13.88 -4.22 -4.14
CA CYS A 62 -14.92 -4.92 -3.39
C CYS A 62 -15.57 -6.07 -4.17
N ASP A 63 -15.19 -6.26 -5.44
CA ASP A 63 -15.55 -7.45 -6.21
C ASP A 63 -14.85 -8.70 -5.66
N ASN A 64 -15.63 -9.72 -5.27
CA ASN A 64 -15.11 -10.94 -4.64
C ASN A 64 -14.07 -11.66 -5.50
N LYS A 65 -14.28 -11.80 -6.82
CA LYS A 65 -13.37 -12.55 -7.69
C LYS A 65 -12.06 -11.81 -7.92
N LYS A 66 -12.11 -10.48 -7.91
CA LYS A 66 -10.93 -9.62 -8.10
C LYS A 66 -10.14 -9.44 -6.82
N ARG A 67 -10.79 -9.41 -5.66
CA ARG A 67 -10.14 -9.33 -4.34
C ARG A 67 -9.06 -10.39 -4.15
N ASP A 68 -9.34 -11.63 -4.53
CA ASP A 68 -8.38 -12.74 -4.44
C ASP A 68 -7.12 -12.47 -5.26
N LYS A 69 -7.29 -12.04 -6.51
CA LYS A 69 -6.16 -11.68 -7.39
C LYS A 69 -5.38 -10.48 -6.86
N LYS A 70 -6.05 -9.52 -6.24
CA LYS A 70 -5.41 -8.35 -5.63
C LYS A 70 -4.52 -8.74 -4.46
N CYS A 71 -4.95 -9.64 -3.57
CA CYS A 71 -4.12 -10.15 -2.48
C CYS A 71 -2.86 -10.88 -3.00
N GLN A 72 -3.02 -11.77 -3.98
CA GLN A 72 -1.88 -12.46 -4.59
C GLN A 72 -0.90 -11.50 -5.28
N SER A 73 -1.42 -10.53 -6.05
CA SER A 73 -0.59 -9.52 -6.70
C SER A 73 0.11 -8.62 -5.70
N LEU A 74 -0.60 -8.19 -4.65
CA LEU A 74 -0.05 -7.39 -3.56
C LEU A 74 1.10 -8.12 -2.87
N GLN A 75 0.92 -9.41 -2.58
CA GLN A 75 1.94 -10.23 -1.94
C GLN A 75 3.24 -10.26 -2.73
N VAL A 76 3.16 -10.53 -4.04
CA VAL A 76 4.35 -10.58 -4.90
C VAL A 76 5.02 -9.20 -4.94
N LYS A 77 4.28 -8.16 -5.30
CA LYS A 77 4.84 -6.83 -5.53
C LYS A 77 5.39 -6.19 -4.26
N VAL A 78 4.67 -6.30 -3.14
CA VAL A 78 5.16 -5.78 -1.85
C VAL A 78 6.41 -6.55 -1.44
N THR A 79 6.43 -7.89 -1.58
CA THR A 79 7.64 -8.68 -1.26
C THR A 79 8.85 -8.28 -2.10
N GLU A 80 8.66 -8.06 -3.41
CA GLU A 80 9.72 -7.59 -4.31
C GLU A 80 10.20 -6.18 -3.93
N LYS A 81 9.28 -5.26 -3.62
CA LYS A 81 9.60 -3.90 -3.16
C LYS A 81 10.34 -3.91 -1.82
N CYS A 82 9.86 -4.67 -0.83
CA CYS A 82 10.52 -4.88 0.46
C CYS A 82 11.95 -5.37 0.27
N THR A 83 12.13 -6.43 -0.53
CA THR A 83 13.43 -7.09 -0.73
C THR A 83 14.42 -6.14 -1.41
N SER A 84 13.98 -5.47 -2.48
CA SER A 84 14.79 -4.50 -3.21
C SER A 84 15.16 -3.32 -2.33
N PHE A 85 14.23 -2.84 -1.52
CA PHE A 85 14.46 -1.73 -0.60
C PHE A 85 15.40 -2.11 0.54
N GLN A 86 15.26 -3.29 1.13
CA GLN A 86 16.20 -3.80 2.16
C GLN A 86 17.65 -3.86 1.64
N GLN A 87 17.85 -4.27 0.38
CA GLN A 87 19.19 -4.26 -0.24
C GLN A 87 19.73 -2.83 -0.37
N LYS A 88 18.91 -1.89 -0.88
CA LYS A 88 19.29 -0.47 -0.97
C LYS A 88 19.59 0.13 0.40
N LEU A 89 18.76 -0.19 1.40
CA LEU A 89 18.87 0.32 2.76
C LEU A 89 20.21 -0.09 3.39
N LYS A 90 20.67 -1.33 3.17
CA LYS A 90 21.99 -1.77 3.65
C LYS A 90 23.13 -0.92 3.09
N THR A 91 23.06 -0.56 1.82
CA THR A 91 24.04 0.33 1.17
C THR A 91 23.95 1.76 1.70
N VAL A 92 22.73 2.31 1.82
CA VAL A 92 22.49 3.66 2.33
C VAL A 92 22.92 3.81 3.80
N LEU A 93 22.72 2.78 4.62
CA LEU A 93 23.12 2.81 6.03
C LEU A 93 24.64 2.82 6.22
N ALA A 94 25.42 2.44 5.21
CA ALA A 94 26.88 2.54 5.26
C ALA A 94 27.38 3.98 5.12
N ASP A 95 26.63 4.83 4.41
CA ASP A 95 26.92 6.27 4.24
C ASP A 95 25.59 7.06 4.18
N PRO A 96 24.95 7.31 5.34
CA PRO A 96 23.65 7.95 5.38
C PRO A 96 23.76 9.45 5.10
N SER A 97 22.91 9.94 4.19
CA SER A 97 22.74 11.36 3.87
C SER A 97 21.28 11.78 4.04
N ASP A 98 21.05 13.08 4.23
CA ASP A 98 19.70 13.65 4.29
C ASP A 98 18.86 13.30 3.05
N ASP A 99 19.48 13.29 1.87
CA ASP A 99 18.82 12.96 0.60
C ASP A 99 18.44 11.47 0.54
N ASN A 100 19.38 10.57 0.84
CA ASN A 100 19.11 9.13 0.81
C ASN A 100 18.12 8.71 1.90
N CYS A 101 18.11 9.39 3.04
CA CYS A 101 17.14 9.18 4.11
C CYS A 101 15.72 9.60 3.67
N LYS A 102 15.56 10.79 3.05
CA LYS A 102 14.26 11.26 2.52
C LYS A 102 13.70 10.38 1.42
N GLU A 103 14.55 9.82 0.57
CA GLU A 103 14.13 8.86 -0.45
C GLU A 103 13.66 7.55 0.20
N SER A 104 14.44 7.05 1.16
CA SER A 104 14.15 5.81 1.89
C SER A 104 12.88 5.89 2.73
N GLU A 105 12.62 7.02 3.39
CA GLU A 105 11.43 7.26 4.21
C GLU A 105 10.12 6.97 3.46
N ARG A 106 10.08 7.29 2.15
CA ARG A 106 8.89 7.07 1.32
C ARG A 106 8.59 5.59 1.08
N GLN A 107 9.60 4.73 1.21
CA GLN A 107 9.49 3.29 1.00
C GLN A 107 9.37 2.50 2.32
N CYS A 108 9.48 3.16 3.48
CA CYS A 108 9.34 2.52 4.80
C CYS A 108 7.97 1.85 5.03
N LEU A 109 6.93 2.24 4.30
CA LEU A 109 5.63 1.55 4.32
C LEU A 109 5.70 0.12 3.78
N PHE A 110 6.80 -0.24 3.12
CA PHE A 110 7.12 -1.57 2.63
C PHE A 110 8.24 -2.23 3.45
N LEU A 111 8.39 -1.93 4.74
CA LEU A 111 9.24 -2.67 5.69
C LEU A 111 8.39 -3.27 6.79
#